data_AF-A0A496B6R5-F1
#
_entry.id   AF-A0A496B6R5-F1
#
_cell.length_a   1.000
_cell.length_b   1.000
_cell.length_c   1.000
_cell.angle_alpha   90.00
_cell.angle_beta   90.00
_cell.angle_gamma   90.00
#
_symmetry.space_group_name_H-M   'P 1'
#
loop_
_entity.id
_entity.type
_entity.pdbx_description
1 polymer ?
#
loop_
_entity_poly.entity_id
_entity_poly.type
_entity_poly.pdbx_seq_one_letter_code
_entity_poly.pdbx_strand_id
1 'polypeptide(L)'
;MSKNRFIPFSRPWIDETEIAAVSEVLASKWISTGAKVREFERAFAEYIGVKHAIAVSSCTAALHLSLVATNVGGGDDVITTPYTFTATAEAIRYVGAKPVFVDVDEHTLNMDIANIEAAITARTKAILPVHIAGVPCDMDALQDICRKHNLILIDDAAHAIPAEYKGRYIGSLSDVSAFSFYANKNLTTAEGGMITTNSDALAEPLRTMRLHGIDKDAWARQSHRSIWRYDITTEGYKYNMTDIQAAMGLCQLMKLNKQHERRHHFAQIYQTELAKFAEIQTPFSSENPREHA
;
A
#
# COMPACT_ATOMS: atom_id res chain seq x y z
N MET A 1 -15.62 -40.23 2.96
CA MET A 1 -15.86 -38.78 2.90
C MET A 1 -15.15 -38.16 4.09
N SER A 2 -14.10 -37.36 3.88
CA SER A 2 -13.27 -36.87 4.99
C SER A 2 -14.08 -35.96 5.91
N LYS A 3 -14.23 -36.40 7.17
CA LYS A 3 -14.88 -35.65 8.25
C LYS A 3 -14.13 -34.33 8.50
N ASN A 4 -14.86 -33.22 8.46
CA ASN A 4 -14.43 -31.82 8.67
C ASN A 4 -13.39 -31.24 7.71
N ARG A 5 -13.89 -30.71 6.58
CA ARG A 5 -13.10 -29.87 5.67
C ARG A 5 -13.26 -28.40 6.06
N PHE A 6 -12.56 -27.98 7.12
CA PHE A 6 -12.48 -26.55 7.47
C PHE A 6 -11.76 -25.77 6.37
N ILE A 7 -12.43 -24.77 5.78
CA ILE A 7 -11.86 -23.87 4.78
C ILE A 7 -11.44 -22.60 5.51
N PRO A 8 -10.13 -22.31 5.64
CA PRO A 8 -9.66 -21.09 6.28
C PRO A 8 -10.00 -19.86 5.42
N PHE A 9 -10.21 -18.71 6.07
CA PHE A 9 -10.42 -17.44 5.36
C PHE A 9 -9.22 -17.05 4.50
N SER A 10 -8.00 -17.24 5.02
CA SER A 10 -6.77 -17.03 4.27
C SER A 10 -5.67 -17.98 4.73
N ARG A 11 -4.84 -18.42 3.79
CA ARG A 11 -3.54 -19.04 4.04
C ARG A 11 -2.54 -18.46 3.04
N PRO A 12 -1.39 -17.94 3.48
CA PRO A 12 -0.40 -17.41 2.57
C PRO A 12 0.19 -18.54 1.71
N TRP A 13 0.45 -18.27 0.43
CA TRP A 13 1.16 -19.20 -0.43
C TRP A 13 2.66 -19.05 -0.19
N ILE A 14 3.19 -19.84 0.73
CA ILE A 14 4.62 -19.93 1.05
C ILE A 14 5.11 -21.30 0.59
N ASP A 15 6.24 -21.33 -0.13
CA ASP A 15 6.94 -22.57 -0.49
C ASP A 15 8.44 -22.47 -0.16
N GLU A 16 9.22 -23.46 -0.63
CA GLU A 16 10.66 -23.55 -0.34
C GLU A 16 11.46 -22.32 -0.78
N THR A 17 10.97 -21.55 -1.75
CA THR A 17 11.67 -20.35 -2.22
C THR A 17 11.74 -19.26 -1.15
N GLU A 18 10.64 -18.99 -0.44
CA GLU A 18 10.65 -18.05 0.70
C GLU A 18 11.50 -18.57 1.86
N ILE A 19 11.39 -19.88 2.16
CA ILE A 19 12.12 -20.50 3.28
C ILE A 19 13.64 -20.40 3.05
N ALA A 20 14.09 -20.73 1.84
CA ALA A 20 15.49 -20.63 1.47
C ALA A 20 15.99 -19.18 1.51
N ALA A 21 15.24 -18.24 0.94
CA ALA A 21 15.61 -16.83 0.90
C ALA A 21 15.72 -16.21 2.30
N VAL A 22 14.79 -16.51 3.20
CA VAL A 22 14.85 -16.07 4.60
C VAL A 22 16.03 -16.72 5.34
N SER A 23 16.28 -18.01 5.10
CA SER A 23 17.40 -18.73 5.71
C SER A 23 18.76 -18.13 5.30
N GLU A 24 18.90 -17.70 4.05
CA GLU A 24 20.11 -17.01 3.56
C GLU A 24 20.33 -15.69 4.32
N VAL A 25 19.29 -14.88 4.51
CA VAL A 25 19.38 -13.63 5.27
C VAL A 25 19.80 -13.91 6.72
N LEU A 26 19.20 -14.90 7.37
CA LEU A 26 19.57 -15.28 8.74
C LEU A 26 21.03 -15.74 8.81
N ALA A 27 21.49 -16.55 7.85
CA ALA A 27 22.87 -17.00 7.77
C ALA A 27 23.87 -15.83 7.56
N SER A 28 23.45 -14.79 6.82
CA SER A 28 24.26 -13.58 6.59
C SER A 28 24.48 -12.73 7.86
N LYS A 29 23.62 -12.91 8.87
CA LYS A 29 23.53 -12.09 10.11
C LYS A 29 23.12 -10.63 9.87
N TRP A 30 22.82 -10.22 8.63
CA TRP A 30 22.30 -8.89 8.30
C TRP A 30 20.76 -8.89 8.30
N ILE A 31 20.19 -8.96 9.50
CA ILE A 31 18.75 -9.26 9.68
C ILE A 31 17.83 -8.04 9.66
N SER A 32 18.37 -6.82 9.75
CA SER A 32 17.59 -5.57 9.68
C SER A 32 17.60 -4.99 8.26
N THR A 33 17.29 -3.72 8.09
CA THR A 33 17.31 -3.06 6.77
C THR A 33 18.69 -3.16 6.13
N GLY A 34 18.74 -3.70 4.91
CA GLY A 34 19.99 -3.96 4.22
C GLY A 34 19.82 -4.08 2.70
N ALA A 35 20.51 -5.05 2.12
CA ALA A 35 20.58 -5.24 0.68
C ALA A 35 19.26 -5.77 0.12
N LYS A 36 18.59 -6.68 0.84
CA LYS A 36 17.32 -7.27 0.37
C LYS A 36 16.20 -6.25 0.36
N VAL A 37 16.15 -5.34 1.33
CA VAL A 37 15.19 -4.22 1.28
C VAL A 37 15.42 -3.35 0.04
N ARG A 38 16.66 -2.98 -0.29
CA ARG A 38 16.95 -2.18 -1.49
C ARG A 38 16.63 -2.93 -2.79
N GLU A 39 16.88 -4.24 -2.81
CA GLU A 39 16.52 -5.10 -3.93
C GLU A 39 14.99 -5.17 -4.12
N PHE A 40 14.24 -5.36 -3.02
CA PHE A 40 12.79 -5.41 -3.04
C PHE A 40 12.16 -4.08 -3.45
N GLU A 41 12.65 -2.95 -2.93
CA GLU A 41 12.21 -1.62 -3.35
C GLU A 41 12.39 -1.41 -4.85
N ARG A 42 13.56 -1.77 -5.40
CA ARG A 42 13.81 -1.63 -6.84
C ARG A 42 12.88 -2.52 -7.67
N ALA A 43 12.76 -3.80 -7.30
CA ALA A 43 11.91 -4.75 -8.01
C ALA A 43 10.43 -4.33 -7.97
N PHE A 44 9.97 -3.81 -6.82
CA PHE A 44 8.60 -3.34 -6.66
C PHE A 44 8.35 -2.06 -7.48
N ALA A 45 9.29 -1.12 -7.47
CA ALA A 45 9.20 0.10 -8.28
C ALA A 45 9.13 -0.22 -9.79
N GLU A 46 9.95 -1.18 -10.24
CA GLU A 46 9.93 -1.68 -11.62
C GLU A 46 8.59 -2.36 -11.95
N TYR A 47 8.09 -3.22 -11.07
CA TYR A 47 6.82 -3.93 -11.27
C TYR A 47 5.62 -2.97 -11.41
N ILE A 48 5.52 -1.96 -10.54
CA ILE A 48 4.43 -0.97 -10.56
C ILE A 48 4.64 0.10 -11.65
N GLY A 49 5.88 0.31 -12.10
CA GLY A 49 6.22 1.35 -13.08
C GLY A 49 6.35 2.75 -12.48
N VAL A 50 6.99 2.86 -11.31
CA VAL A 50 7.22 4.13 -10.59
C VAL A 50 8.70 4.40 -10.37
N LYS A 51 9.06 5.66 -10.12
CA LYS A 51 10.45 6.03 -9.82
C LYS A 51 10.90 5.53 -8.45
N HIS A 52 10.03 5.60 -7.44
CA HIS A 52 10.40 5.29 -6.07
C HIS A 52 9.43 4.31 -5.43
N ALA A 53 10.01 3.31 -4.77
CA ALA A 53 9.34 2.51 -3.75
C ALA A 53 10.16 2.55 -2.46
N ILE A 54 9.49 2.71 -1.32
CA ILE A 54 10.09 2.83 0.01
C ILE A 54 9.44 1.81 0.93
N ALA A 55 10.19 0.78 1.31
CA ALA A 55 9.68 -0.30 2.13
C ALA A 55 9.55 0.12 3.60
N VAL A 56 8.42 -0.22 4.22
CA VAL A 56 8.11 0.14 5.60
C VAL A 56 7.53 -1.05 6.36
N SER A 57 7.37 -0.91 7.67
CA SER A 57 6.95 -1.98 8.57
C SER A 57 5.48 -2.39 8.40
N SER A 58 4.61 -1.52 7.88
CA SER A 58 3.18 -1.81 7.65
C SER A 58 2.54 -0.79 6.69
N CYS A 59 1.34 -1.08 6.18
CA CYS A 59 0.55 -0.10 5.43
C CYS A 59 0.16 1.11 6.31
N THR A 60 -0.14 0.89 7.58
CA THR A 60 -0.42 1.99 8.52
C THR A 60 0.77 2.95 8.65
N ALA A 61 1.99 2.41 8.72
CA ALA A 61 3.20 3.23 8.69
C ALA A 61 3.38 3.95 7.35
N ALA A 62 3.04 3.28 6.24
CA ALA A 62 3.05 3.89 4.91
C ALA A 62 2.10 5.10 4.84
N LEU A 63 0.83 4.92 5.19
CA LEU A 63 -0.19 5.97 5.23
C LEU A 63 0.22 7.13 6.13
N HIS A 64 0.71 6.83 7.33
CA HIS A 64 1.17 7.85 8.27
C HIS A 64 2.32 8.69 7.68
N LEU A 65 3.38 8.05 7.16
CA LEU A 65 4.49 8.76 6.55
C LEU A 65 4.08 9.55 5.30
N SER A 66 3.14 9.03 4.50
CA SER A 66 2.60 9.75 3.34
C SER A 66 1.92 11.07 3.75
N LEU A 67 1.13 11.04 4.83
CA LEU A 67 0.47 12.24 5.37
C LEU A 67 1.48 13.25 5.90
N VAL A 68 2.48 12.80 6.66
CA VAL A 68 3.55 13.67 7.18
C VAL A 68 4.36 14.29 6.02
N ALA A 69 4.79 13.48 5.04
CA ALA A 69 5.60 13.95 3.92
C ALA A 69 4.87 14.95 3.00
N THR A 70 3.53 14.90 2.98
CA THR A 70 2.69 15.81 2.21
C THR A 70 2.21 17.02 3.02
N ASN A 71 2.76 17.19 4.23
CA ASN A 71 2.45 18.28 5.17
C ASN A 71 0.97 18.35 5.55
N VAL A 72 0.32 17.20 5.70
CA VAL A 72 -1.00 17.12 6.33
C VAL A 72 -0.83 17.09 7.85
N GLY A 73 -1.57 17.93 8.57
CA GLY A 73 -1.44 18.03 10.01
C GLY A 73 -2.69 18.56 10.74
N GLY A 74 -2.48 19.02 11.97
CA GLY A 74 -3.54 19.60 12.79
C GLY A 74 -4.20 20.81 12.12
N GLY A 75 -5.53 20.77 12.01
CA GLY A 75 -6.32 21.80 11.36
C GLY A 75 -6.71 21.46 9.91
N ASP A 76 -6.14 20.41 9.32
CA ASP A 76 -6.53 19.94 7.99
C ASP A 76 -7.68 18.93 8.06
N ASP A 77 -8.50 18.93 7.01
CA ASP A 77 -9.51 17.92 6.73
C ASP A 77 -8.95 16.96 5.64
N VAL A 78 -9.08 15.65 5.85
CA VAL A 78 -8.73 14.61 4.86
C VAL A 78 -9.99 13.83 4.50
N ILE A 79 -10.36 13.86 3.23
CA ILE A 79 -11.55 13.15 2.74
C ILE A 79 -11.20 11.66 2.58
N THR A 80 -11.98 10.78 3.20
CA THR A 80 -11.87 9.31 3.06
C THR A 80 -13.27 8.67 3.14
N THR A 81 -13.37 7.35 3.11
CA THR A 81 -14.64 6.60 3.15
C THR A 81 -14.88 5.95 4.51
N PRO A 82 -16.13 5.86 5.00
CA PRO A 82 -16.44 5.13 6.23
C PRO A 82 -16.32 3.61 6.03
N TYR A 83 -16.42 3.11 4.80
CA TYR A 83 -16.25 1.70 4.48
C TYR A 83 -14.79 1.38 4.18
N THR A 84 -13.98 1.26 5.24
CA THR A 84 -12.55 0.98 5.15
C THR A 84 -12.05 0.24 6.40
N PHE A 85 -10.77 -0.11 6.43
CA PHE A 85 -10.12 -0.60 7.65
C PHE A 85 -9.71 0.57 8.55
N THR A 86 -9.74 0.36 9.87
CA THR A 86 -9.47 1.41 10.88
C THR A 86 -8.16 2.17 10.66
N ALA A 87 -7.13 1.49 10.14
CA ALA A 87 -5.81 2.07 9.88
C ALA A 87 -5.85 3.34 9.01
N THR A 88 -6.80 3.42 8.08
CA THR A 88 -6.96 4.56 7.17
C THR A 88 -7.30 5.84 7.94
N ALA A 89 -8.34 5.77 8.78
CA ALA A 89 -8.76 6.90 9.60
C ALA A 89 -7.78 7.16 10.76
N GLU A 90 -7.20 6.11 11.36
CA GLU A 90 -6.18 6.23 12.39
C GLU A 90 -4.95 7.01 11.90
N ALA A 91 -4.46 6.75 10.69
CA ALA A 91 -3.31 7.45 10.13
C ALA A 91 -3.58 8.96 10.00
N ILE A 92 -4.79 9.34 9.57
CA ILE A 92 -5.26 10.74 9.53
C ILE A 92 -5.26 11.34 10.94
N ARG A 93 -5.71 10.58 11.94
CA ARG A 93 -5.73 11.04 13.34
C ARG A 93 -4.33 11.14 13.97
N TYR A 94 -3.38 10.30 13.57
CA TYR A 94 -2.00 10.35 14.07
C TYR A 94 -1.30 11.68 13.77
N VAL A 95 -1.60 12.30 12.62
CA VAL A 95 -1.08 13.63 12.26
C VAL A 95 -1.92 14.79 12.80
N GLY A 96 -2.99 14.50 13.56
CA GLY A 96 -3.88 15.50 14.13
C GLY A 96 -4.96 16.04 13.17
N ALA A 97 -4.96 15.60 11.91
CA ALA A 97 -5.96 15.97 10.91
C ALA A 97 -7.33 15.32 11.19
N LYS A 98 -8.39 15.86 10.59
CA LYS A 98 -9.76 15.37 10.76
C LYS A 98 -10.17 14.52 9.54
N PRO A 99 -10.57 13.24 9.72
CA PRO A 99 -11.19 12.48 8.65
C PRO A 99 -12.58 13.06 8.35
N VAL A 100 -12.85 13.29 7.08
CA VAL A 100 -14.17 13.67 6.56
C VAL A 100 -14.67 12.51 5.70
N PHE A 101 -15.79 11.92 6.09
CA PHE A 101 -16.32 10.74 5.43
C PHE A 101 -17.23 11.12 4.27
N VAL A 102 -16.94 10.54 3.10
CA VAL A 102 -17.81 10.51 1.92
C VAL A 102 -18.32 9.08 1.78
N ASP A 103 -19.63 8.94 1.56
CA ASP A 103 -20.28 7.64 1.48
C ASP A 103 -19.80 6.82 0.27
N VAL A 104 -20.18 5.54 0.23
CA VAL A 104 -19.77 4.63 -0.85
C VAL A 104 -20.78 4.58 -1.99
N ASP A 105 -20.27 4.28 -3.17
CA ASP A 105 -21.06 3.80 -4.29
C ASP A 105 -21.55 2.37 -4.02
N GLU A 106 -22.83 2.11 -4.18
CA GLU A 106 -23.45 0.82 -3.84
C GLU A 106 -22.97 -0.34 -4.71
N HIS A 107 -22.42 -0.04 -5.89
CA HIS A 107 -21.99 -1.04 -6.85
C HIS A 107 -20.55 -1.49 -6.63
N THR A 108 -19.64 -0.52 -6.53
CA THR A 108 -18.19 -0.74 -6.38
C THR A 108 -17.76 -0.83 -4.92
N LEU A 109 -18.57 -0.32 -3.98
CA LEU A 109 -18.25 -0.14 -2.56
C LEU A 109 -17.05 0.78 -2.29
N ASN A 110 -16.52 1.42 -3.33
CA ASN A 110 -15.54 2.48 -3.22
C ASN A 110 -16.26 3.79 -2.88
N MET A 111 -15.50 4.82 -2.50
CA MET A 111 -16.05 6.16 -2.25
C MET A 111 -16.83 6.67 -3.47
N ASP A 112 -18.03 7.21 -3.23
CA ASP A 112 -18.83 7.85 -4.27
C ASP A 112 -18.22 9.19 -4.68
N ILE A 113 -17.66 9.22 -5.88
CA ILE A 113 -16.99 10.37 -6.47
C ILE A 113 -17.92 11.59 -6.57
N ALA A 114 -19.22 11.37 -6.83
CA ALA A 114 -20.19 12.44 -7.00
C ALA A 114 -20.38 13.27 -5.72
N ASN A 115 -20.12 12.68 -4.56
CA ASN A 115 -20.28 13.31 -3.25
C ASN A 115 -19.00 13.97 -2.72
N ILE A 116 -17.85 13.79 -3.39
CA ILE A 116 -16.55 14.31 -2.92
C ILE A 116 -16.54 15.83 -2.90
N GLU A 117 -16.91 16.49 -4.01
CA GLU A 117 -16.79 17.95 -4.11
C GLU A 117 -17.63 18.68 -3.06
N ALA A 118 -18.77 18.10 -2.65
CA ALA A 118 -19.62 18.66 -1.59
C ALA A 118 -18.99 18.58 -0.20
N ALA A 119 -18.04 17.66 0.02
CA ALA A 119 -17.31 17.51 1.27
C ALA A 119 -16.04 18.40 1.35
N ILE A 120 -15.65 19.04 0.24
CA ILE A 120 -14.47 19.92 0.20
C ILE A 120 -14.76 21.22 0.96
N THR A 121 -13.82 21.61 1.82
CA THR A 121 -13.82 22.88 2.53
C THR A 121 -12.47 23.58 2.36
N ALA A 122 -12.35 24.82 2.85
CA ALA A 122 -11.07 25.54 2.87
C ALA A 122 -9.97 24.85 3.70
N ARG A 123 -10.33 23.87 4.55
CA ARG A 123 -9.37 23.05 5.31
C ARG A 123 -9.02 21.73 4.63
N THR A 124 -9.70 21.37 3.54
CA THR A 124 -9.44 20.10 2.86
C THR A 124 -8.05 20.14 2.24
N LYS A 125 -7.20 19.19 2.64
CA LYS A 125 -5.80 19.12 2.19
C LYS A 125 -5.53 17.94 1.28
N ALA A 126 -6.20 16.83 1.52
CA ALA A 126 -5.99 15.59 0.78
C ALA A 126 -7.29 14.79 0.62
N ILE A 127 -7.30 13.96 -0.42
CA ILE A 127 -8.26 12.86 -0.59
C ILE A 127 -7.47 11.56 -0.43
N LEU A 128 -7.98 10.67 0.42
CA LEU A 128 -7.38 9.40 0.76
C LEU A 128 -8.38 8.27 0.41
N PRO A 129 -8.47 7.88 -0.89
CA PRO A 129 -9.35 6.80 -1.31
C PRO A 129 -8.80 5.44 -0.86
N VAL A 130 -9.68 4.45 -0.76
CA VAL A 130 -9.30 3.06 -0.50
C VAL A 130 -9.84 2.22 -1.64
N HIS A 131 -9.00 1.40 -2.26
CA HIS A 131 -9.40 0.48 -3.32
C HIS A 131 -9.96 -0.81 -2.71
N ILE A 132 -11.24 -0.78 -2.36
CA ILE A 132 -11.88 -1.82 -1.57
C ILE A 132 -11.91 -3.15 -2.31
N ALA A 133 -11.56 -4.22 -1.59
CA ALA A 133 -11.45 -5.60 -2.09
C ALA A 133 -10.53 -5.79 -3.32
N GLY A 134 -9.73 -4.79 -3.69
CA GLY A 134 -8.89 -4.81 -4.88
C GLY A 134 -9.54 -4.20 -6.12
N VAL A 135 -10.73 -3.62 -6.00
CA VAL A 135 -11.39 -2.83 -7.05
C VAL A 135 -10.81 -1.41 -7.06
N PRO A 136 -10.19 -0.97 -8.16
CA PRO A 136 -9.76 0.42 -8.34
C PRO A 136 -10.89 1.43 -8.13
N CYS A 137 -10.55 2.57 -7.53
CA CYS A 137 -11.44 3.74 -7.58
C CYS A 137 -11.36 4.38 -8.97
N ASP A 138 -12.28 5.29 -9.29
CA ASP A 138 -12.17 6.08 -10.52
C ASP A 138 -11.02 7.09 -10.43
N MET A 139 -9.83 6.65 -10.84
CA MET A 139 -8.60 7.41 -10.67
C MET A 139 -8.53 8.66 -11.53
N ASP A 140 -9.13 8.66 -12.73
CA ASP A 140 -9.17 9.85 -13.57
C ASP A 140 -10.00 10.95 -12.89
N ALA A 141 -11.20 10.59 -12.41
CA ALA A 141 -12.07 11.54 -11.73
C ALA A 141 -11.45 12.08 -10.42
N LEU A 142 -10.81 11.22 -9.62
CA LEU A 142 -10.08 11.64 -8.42
C LEU A 142 -8.93 12.59 -8.74
N GLN A 143 -8.14 12.30 -9.78
CA GLN A 143 -7.06 13.19 -10.22
C GLN A 143 -7.60 14.55 -10.67
N ASP A 144 -8.71 14.56 -11.42
CA ASP A 144 -9.31 15.80 -11.91
C ASP A 144 -9.84 16.67 -10.76
N ILE A 145 -10.50 16.06 -9.76
CA ILE A 145 -10.91 16.75 -8.54
C ILE A 145 -9.69 17.30 -7.78
N CYS A 146 -8.65 16.49 -7.59
CA CYS A 146 -7.44 16.92 -6.88
C CYS A 146 -6.74 18.08 -7.59
N ARG A 147 -6.62 18.04 -8.92
CA ARG A 147 -6.06 19.14 -9.73
C ARG A 147 -6.90 20.40 -9.64
N LYS A 148 -8.23 20.28 -9.75
CA LYS A 148 -9.18 21.42 -9.70
C LYS A 148 -9.09 22.17 -8.37
N HIS A 149 -8.94 21.44 -7.26
CA HIS A 149 -8.96 22.00 -5.91
C HIS A 149 -7.58 22.09 -5.25
N ASN A 150 -6.51 21.75 -5.96
CA ASN A 150 -5.13 21.72 -5.45
C ASN A 150 -4.98 20.85 -4.18
N LEU A 151 -5.57 19.65 -4.23
CA LEU A 151 -5.52 18.65 -3.16
C LEU A 151 -4.47 17.58 -3.47
N ILE A 152 -3.94 16.97 -2.42
CA ILE A 152 -3.05 15.81 -2.54
C ILE A 152 -3.87 14.52 -2.64
N LEU A 153 -3.48 13.60 -3.53
CA LEU A 153 -4.08 12.28 -3.64
C LEU A 153 -3.17 11.23 -2.99
N ILE A 154 -3.68 10.54 -1.97
CA ILE A 154 -2.94 9.50 -1.22
C ILE A 154 -3.73 8.19 -1.24
N ASP A 155 -3.30 7.18 -1.98
CA ASP A 155 -4.08 5.92 -2.01
C ASP A 155 -3.79 5.04 -0.80
N ASP A 156 -4.85 4.47 -0.21
CA ASP A 156 -4.75 3.18 0.47
C ASP A 156 -4.93 2.05 -0.56
N ALA A 157 -3.79 1.50 -0.99
CA ALA A 157 -3.68 0.39 -1.91
C ALA A 157 -3.46 -0.96 -1.19
N ALA A 158 -3.85 -1.08 0.09
CA ALA A 158 -3.67 -2.30 0.88
C ALA A 158 -4.27 -3.56 0.25
N HIS A 159 -5.31 -3.43 -0.59
CA HIS A 159 -5.97 -4.54 -1.28
C HIS A 159 -5.68 -4.59 -2.78
N ALA A 160 -4.98 -3.59 -3.32
CA ALA A 160 -5.01 -3.30 -4.75
C ALA A 160 -3.82 -3.83 -5.54
N ILE A 161 -2.92 -4.61 -4.95
CA ILE A 161 -1.83 -5.24 -5.69
C ILE A 161 -2.28 -6.61 -6.24
N PRO A 162 -2.24 -6.88 -7.56
CA PRO A 162 -1.68 -6.08 -8.67
C PRO A 162 -2.74 -5.42 -9.58
N ALA A 163 -3.84 -4.91 -9.04
CA ALA A 163 -4.89 -4.26 -9.83
C ALA A 163 -4.34 -3.10 -10.68
N GLU A 164 -4.88 -3.00 -11.88
CA GLU A 164 -4.66 -1.93 -12.85
C GLU A 164 -5.91 -1.05 -12.94
N TYR A 165 -5.75 0.22 -13.28
CA TYR A 165 -6.81 1.09 -13.76
C TYR A 165 -6.42 1.56 -15.17
N LYS A 166 -7.22 1.19 -16.19
CA LYS A 166 -6.96 1.54 -17.60
C LYS A 166 -5.53 1.20 -18.06
N GLY A 167 -5.04 0.02 -17.68
CA GLY A 167 -3.72 -0.50 -18.08
C GLY A 167 -2.53 0.06 -17.29
N ARG A 168 -2.77 0.81 -16.21
CA ARG A 168 -1.73 1.31 -15.30
C ARG A 168 -1.93 0.71 -13.91
N TYR A 169 -0.88 0.19 -13.29
CA TYR A 169 -0.98 -0.33 -11.93
C TYR A 169 -1.41 0.74 -10.93
N ILE A 170 -2.31 0.37 -10.03
CA ILE A 170 -2.54 1.11 -8.80
C ILE A 170 -1.22 1.24 -8.05
N GLY A 171 -0.93 2.41 -7.50
CA GLY A 171 0.40 2.78 -7.00
C GLY A 171 1.17 3.74 -7.89
N SER A 172 0.80 3.84 -9.18
CA SER A 172 1.44 4.73 -10.16
C SER A 172 0.61 5.97 -10.51
N LEU A 173 -0.59 6.08 -9.96
CA LEU A 173 -1.63 7.05 -10.36
C LEU A 173 -1.75 8.24 -9.39
N SER A 174 -1.35 8.08 -8.14
CA SER A 174 -1.50 9.12 -7.10
C SER A 174 -0.18 9.79 -6.75
N ASP A 175 -0.22 10.88 -5.98
CA ASP A 175 1.00 11.55 -5.52
C ASP A 175 1.84 10.60 -4.66
N VAL A 176 1.15 9.85 -3.81
CA VAL A 176 1.71 8.78 -2.99
C VAL A 176 0.70 7.64 -2.86
N SER A 177 1.15 6.39 -2.85
CA SER A 177 0.27 5.24 -2.56
C SER A 177 0.90 4.33 -1.50
N ALA A 178 0.07 3.77 -0.63
CA ALA A 178 0.46 2.91 0.47
C ALA A 178 -0.02 1.47 0.26
N PHE A 179 0.89 0.51 0.31
CA PHE A 179 0.60 -0.92 0.16
C PHE A 179 0.74 -1.68 1.47
N SER A 180 0.00 -2.78 1.60
CA SER A 180 0.05 -3.70 2.72
C SER A 180 0.62 -5.05 2.31
N PHE A 181 1.56 -5.55 3.10
CA PHE A 181 2.10 -6.91 3.01
C PHE A 181 1.82 -7.73 4.28
N TYR A 182 0.70 -7.42 4.94
CA TYR A 182 0.23 -8.20 6.09
C TYR A 182 -0.09 -9.65 5.69
N ALA A 183 -0.11 -10.55 6.69
CA ALA A 183 -0.19 -11.99 6.53
C ALA A 183 -1.24 -12.51 5.52
N ASN A 184 -2.39 -11.84 5.39
CA ASN A 184 -3.50 -12.25 4.53
C ASN A 184 -3.62 -11.48 3.20
N LYS A 185 -2.69 -10.57 2.89
CA LYS A 185 -2.72 -9.78 1.65
C LYS A 185 -2.24 -10.60 0.45
N ASN A 186 -2.49 -10.07 -0.75
CA ASN A 186 -2.13 -10.71 -2.01
C ASN A 186 -0.63 -10.98 -2.15
N LEU A 187 0.19 -10.04 -1.68
CA LEU A 187 1.61 -10.20 -1.43
C LEU A 187 1.82 -10.11 0.08
N THR A 188 2.57 -11.03 0.69
CA THR A 188 2.78 -11.03 2.14
C THR A 188 4.25 -11.12 2.54
N THR A 189 4.61 -10.39 3.58
CA THR A 189 5.91 -10.49 4.26
C THR A 189 5.73 -10.77 5.76
N ALA A 190 4.62 -11.44 6.10
CA ALA A 190 4.02 -11.53 7.44
C ALA A 190 3.53 -10.18 7.98
N GLU A 191 4.45 -9.23 8.13
CA GLU A 191 4.19 -7.81 8.36
C GLU A 191 4.95 -7.02 7.31
N GLY A 192 4.41 -5.89 6.86
CA GLY A 192 5.11 -5.03 5.92
C GLY A 192 4.20 -4.07 5.18
N GLY A 193 4.83 -3.11 4.52
CA GLY A 193 4.19 -2.23 3.57
C GLY A 193 5.20 -1.60 2.62
N MET A 194 4.68 -0.86 1.65
CA MET A 194 5.47 -0.10 0.69
C MET A 194 4.80 1.23 0.44
N ILE A 195 5.60 2.27 0.30
CA ILE A 195 5.15 3.56 -0.22
C ILE A 195 5.67 3.69 -1.65
N THR A 196 4.82 4.06 -2.61
CA THR A 196 5.24 4.42 -3.96
C THR A 196 4.99 5.89 -4.25
N THR A 197 5.89 6.51 -5.03
CA THR A 197 5.72 7.87 -5.53
C THR A 197 6.60 8.11 -6.75
N ASN A 198 6.20 9.05 -7.60
CA ASN A 198 7.03 9.57 -8.70
C ASN A 198 7.74 10.89 -8.34
N SER A 199 7.52 11.41 -7.13
CA SER A 199 8.12 12.66 -6.66
C SER A 199 9.46 12.40 -5.97
N ASP A 200 10.54 12.90 -6.57
CA ASP A 200 11.87 12.89 -5.94
C ASP A 200 11.88 13.69 -4.62
N ALA A 201 11.06 14.75 -4.55
CA ALA A 201 10.94 15.61 -3.37
C ALA A 201 10.26 14.92 -2.18
N LEU A 202 9.37 13.94 -2.43
CA LEU A 202 8.73 13.15 -1.36
C LEU A 202 9.56 11.91 -0.99
N ALA A 203 10.23 11.29 -1.97
CA ALA A 203 10.95 10.05 -1.76
C ALA A 203 12.05 10.17 -0.70
N GLU A 204 12.79 11.28 -0.68
CA GLU A 204 13.91 11.47 0.23
C GLU A 204 13.47 11.65 1.71
N PRO A 205 12.52 12.55 2.03
CA PRO A 205 11.93 12.61 3.36
C PRO A 205 11.36 11.27 3.82
N LEU A 206 10.63 10.54 2.96
CA LEU A 206 10.06 9.24 3.32
C LEU A 206 11.13 8.20 3.74
N ARG A 207 12.25 8.15 3.00
CA ARG A 207 13.38 7.25 3.31
C ARG A 207 14.09 7.60 4.61
N THR A 208 14.16 8.89 4.92
CA THR A 208 14.81 9.41 6.14
C THR A 208 13.90 9.22 7.35
N MET A 209 12.63 9.61 7.23
CA MET A 209 11.64 9.53 8.30
C MET A 209 11.31 8.10 8.72
N ARG A 210 11.39 7.08 7.85
CA ARG A 210 11.12 5.69 8.30
C ARG A 210 12.12 5.16 9.33
N LEU A 211 13.27 5.83 9.50
CA LEU A 211 14.34 5.38 10.37
C LEU A 211 14.95 6.54 11.17
N HIS A 212 14.15 7.07 12.09
CA HIS A 212 14.48 8.10 13.07
C HIS A 212 14.90 9.47 12.50
N GLY A 213 14.74 9.71 11.19
CA GLY A 213 15.18 10.96 10.59
C GLY A 213 16.71 11.07 10.49
N ILE A 214 17.40 9.93 10.54
CA ILE A 214 18.86 9.86 10.46
C ILE A 214 19.31 10.19 9.04
N ASP A 215 20.24 11.14 8.92
CA ASP A 215 20.81 11.56 7.64
C ASP A 215 21.46 10.40 6.86
N LYS A 216 21.29 10.39 5.54
CA LYS A 216 21.97 9.48 4.61
C LYS A 216 23.48 9.55 4.69
N ASP A 217 24.05 10.72 4.99
CA ASP A 217 25.51 10.88 5.13
C ASP A 217 26.07 10.08 6.32
N ALA A 218 25.24 9.59 7.23
CA ALA A 218 25.65 8.62 8.24
C ALA A 218 25.88 7.21 7.68
N TRP A 219 25.09 6.76 6.69
CA TRP A 219 25.26 5.46 6.04
C TRP A 219 26.30 5.45 4.92
N ALA A 220 26.50 6.58 4.23
CA ALA A 220 27.47 6.71 3.14
C ALA A 220 28.94 6.70 3.59
N ARG A 221 29.21 6.81 4.90
CA ARG A 221 30.56 6.78 5.50
C ARG A 221 31.14 5.35 5.60
N GLN A 222 31.28 4.67 4.47
CA GLN A 222 32.22 3.56 4.32
C GLN A 222 33.67 4.03 4.17
N SER A 223 33.93 5.34 4.15
CA SER A 223 35.28 5.92 4.08
C SER A 223 35.64 6.72 5.34
N HIS A 224 36.46 6.11 6.20
CA HIS A 224 37.47 6.72 7.09
C HIS A 224 37.11 7.89 8.04
N ARG A 225 35.83 8.22 8.30
CA ARG A 225 35.46 9.22 9.33
C ARG A 225 34.30 8.72 10.20
N SER A 226 34.60 8.48 11.48
CA SER A 226 33.67 8.37 12.62
C SER A 226 32.30 7.73 12.34
N ILE A 227 32.29 6.40 12.21
CA ILE A 227 31.10 5.53 11.95
C ILE A 227 29.96 5.69 12.97
N TRP A 228 30.22 6.30 14.12
CA TRP A 228 29.28 6.48 15.22
C TRP A 228 28.54 7.83 15.20
N ARG A 229 29.01 8.80 14.42
CA ARG A 229 28.36 10.12 14.33
C ARG A 229 27.26 10.05 13.28
N TYR A 230 26.08 10.55 13.62
CA TYR A 230 24.98 10.77 12.70
C TYR A 230 24.17 11.96 13.19
N ASP A 231 23.58 12.69 12.26
CA ASP A 231 22.70 13.81 12.56
C ASP A 231 21.25 13.39 12.33
N ILE A 232 20.34 14.02 13.08
CA ILE A 232 18.90 13.87 12.91
C ILE A 232 18.42 15.13 12.18
N THR A 233 18.05 14.98 10.91
CA THR A 233 17.72 16.12 10.03
C THR A 233 16.25 16.50 10.08
N THR A 234 15.40 15.58 10.53
CA THR A 234 13.97 15.76 10.69
C THR A 234 13.46 14.85 11.80
N GLU A 235 12.28 15.16 12.35
CA GLU A 235 11.57 14.19 13.16
C GLU A 235 11.24 12.96 12.32
N GLY A 236 11.61 11.78 12.81
CA GLY A 236 11.35 10.52 12.15
C GLY A 236 10.85 9.46 13.11
N TYR A 237 10.51 8.32 12.53
CA TYR A 237 9.81 7.20 13.15
C TYR A 237 10.62 5.93 13.01
N LYS A 238 10.17 4.86 13.67
CA LYS A 238 10.78 3.54 13.58
C LYS A 238 9.89 2.59 12.78
N TYR A 239 9.91 2.75 11.45
CA TYR A 239 9.04 2.05 10.51
C TYR A 239 9.80 1.32 9.41
N ASN A 240 11.09 1.03 9.59
CA ASN A 240 11.90 0.37 8.57
C ASN A 240 11.53 -1.12 8.41
N MET A 241 11.50 -1.60 7.17
CA MET A 241 11.39 -3.03 6.85
C MET A 241 12.75 -3.74 7.07
N THR A 242 12.71 -5.02 7.45
CA THR A 242 13.89 -5.88 7.60
C THR A 242 14.25 -6.63 6.31
N ASP A 243 15.52 -7.04 6.15
CA ASP A 243 15.93 -7.89 5.03
C ASP A 243 15.24 -9.27 5.07
N ILE A 244 14.80 -9.75 6.25
CA ILE A 244 14.00 -10.97 6.38
C ILE A 244 12.66 -10.81 5.64
N GLN A 245 11.94 -9.73 5.93
CA GLN A 245 10.67 -9.41 5.28
C GLN A 245 10.87 -9.19 3.78
N ALA A 246 11.91 -8.43 3.39
CA ALA A 246 12.16 -8.12 1.99
C ALA A 246 12.55 -9.35 1.16
N ALA A 247 13.30 -10.29 1.72
CA ALA A 247 13.63 -11.55 1.05
C ALA A 247 12.36 -12.37 0.73
N MET A 248 11.43 -12.45 1.68
CA MET A 248 10.12 -13.06 1.45
C MET A 248 9.31 -12.28 0.39
N GLY A 249 9.35 -10.94 0.44
CA GLY A 249 8.65 -10.06 -0.49
C GLY A 249 9.11 -10.22 -1.94
N LEU A 250 10.41 -10.40 -2.18
CA LEU A 250 10.98 -10.70 -3.50
C LEU A 250 10.44 -12.02 -4.06
N CYS A 251 10.39 -13.08 -3.25
CA CYS A 251 9.82 -14.36 -3.66
C CYS A 251 8.32 -14.25 -3.99
N GLN A 252 7.56 -13.54 -3.16
CA GLN A 252 6.13 -13.34 -3.38
C GLN A 252 5.84 -12.48 -4.62
N LEU A 253 6.66 -11.45 -4.88
CA LEU A 253 6.51 -10.59 -6.06
C LEU A 253 6.63 -11.39 -7.36
N MET A 254 7.57 -12.35 -7.43
CA MET A 254 7.71 -13.24 -8.59
C MET A 254 6.48 -14.14 -8.85
N LYS A 255 5.70 -14.42 -7.80
CA LYS A 255 4.51 -15.29 -7.88
C LYS A 255 3.22 -14.51 -8.10
N LEU A 256 3.26 -13.19 -7.96
CA LEU A 256 2.09 -12.33 -7.83
C LEU A 256 1.09 -12.48 -9.00
N ASN A 257 1.58 -12.48 -10.24
CA ASN A 257 0.72 -12.67 -11.43
C ASN A 257 0.02 -14.04 -11.42
N LYS A 258 0.73 -15.11 -11.04
CA LYS A 258 0.14 -16.45 -10.92
C LYS A 258 -0.88 -16.52 -9.78
N GLN A 259 -0.64 -15.80 -8.69
CA GLN A 259 -1.62 -15.70 -7.59
C GLN A 259 -2.88 -14.96 -8.06
N HIS A 260 -2.71 -13.86 -8.80
CA HIS A 260 -3.77 -13.06 -9.36
C HIS A 260 -4.65 -13.84 -10.34
N GLU A 261 -4.06 -14.55 -11.30
CA GLU A 261 -4.78 -15.46 -12.22
C GLU A 261 -5.64 -16.49 -11.47
N ARG A 262 -5.08 -17.07 -10.39
CA ARG A 262 -5.79 -18.05 -9.56
C ARG A 262 -6.94 -17.42 -8.77
N ARG A 263 -6.77 -16.21 -8.23
CA ARG A 263 -7.81 -15.46 -7.52
C ARG A 263 -8.96 -15.13 -8.47
N HIS A 264 -8.64 -14.62 -9.65
CA HIS A 264 -9.60 -14.31 -10.69
C HIS A 264 -10.42 -15.55 -11.10
N HIS A 265 -9.76 -16.70 -11.31
CA HIS A 265 -10.46 -17.95 -11.62
C HIS A 265 -11.49 -18.34 -10.55
N PHE A 266 -11.15 -18.25 -9.26
CA PHE A 266 -12.10 -18.55 -8.19
C PHE A 266 -13.19 -17.50 -8.03
N ALA A 267 -12.86 -16.21 -8.23
CA ALA A 267 -13.85 -15.13 -8.21
C ALA A 267 -14.94 -15.38 -9.27
N GLN A 268 -14.57 -15.80 -10.49
CA GLN A 268 -15.52 -16.16 -11.54
C GLN A 268 -16.41 -17.35 -11.18
N ILE A 269 -15.86 -18.37 -10.51
CA ILE A 269 -16.65 -19.50 -10.00
C ILE A 269 -17.68 -18.99 -8.98
N TYR A 270 -17.26 -18.18 -8.01
CA TYR A 270 -18.17 -17.60 -7.02
C TYR A 270 -19.24 -16.72 -7.68
N GLN A 271 -18.85 -15.87 -8.63
CA GLN A 271 -19.76 -15.02 -9.38
C GLN A 271 -20.86 -15.85 -10.07
N THR A 272 -20.46 -16.91 -10.76
CA THR A 272 -21.37 -17.77 -11.54
C THR A 272 -22.27 -18.61 -10.64
N GLU A 273 -21.72 -19.19 -9.58
CA GLU A 273 -22.46 -20.10 -8.71
C GLU A 273 -23.38 -19.36 -7.73
N LEU A 274 -22.96 -18.19 -7.23
CA LEU A 274 -23.76 -17.40 -6.29
C LEU A 274 -24.84 -16.55 -6.98
N ALA A 275 -24.64 -16.14 -8.24
CA ALA A 275 -25.66 -15.41 -9.01
C ALA A 275 -26.95 -16.22 -9.25
N LYS A 276 -26.95 -17.52 -8.95
CA LYS A 276 -28.15 -18.39 -9.01
C LYS A 276 -29.13 -18.14 -7.85
N PHE A 277 -28.71 -17.41 -6.82
CA PHE A 277 -29.51 -17.11 -5.63
C PHE A 277 -29.93 -15.65 -5.65
N ALA A 278 -31.24 -15.38 -5.67
CA ALA A 278 -31.77 -14.02 -5.77
C ALA A 278 -31.48 -13.16 -4.53
N GLU A 279 -31.20 -13.80 -3.40
CA GLU A 279 -30.88 -13.17 -2.12
C GLU A 279 -29.42 -12.72 -2.01
N ILE A 280 -28.57 -13.07 -2.98
CA ILE A 280 -27.14 -12.77 -2.96
C ILE A 280 -26.79 -11.80 -4.08
N GLN A 281 -26.35 -10.61 -3.70
CA GLN A 281 -25.63 -9.73 -4.61
C GLN A 281 -24.13 -10.03 -4.53
N THR A 282 -23.53 -10.25 -5.69
CA THR A 282 -22.09 -10.46 -5.82
C THR A 282 -21.38 -9.13 -6.04
N PRO A 283 -20.08 -9.02 -5.66
CA PRO A 283 -19.32 -7.79 -5.85
C PRO A 283 -19.19 -7.39 -7.33
N PHE A 284 -18.90 -6.12 -7.58
CA PHE A 284 -18.53 -5.64 -8.90
C PHE A 284 -17.35 -6.44 -9.49
N SER A 285 -17.45 -6.74 -10.79
CA SER A 285 -16.38 -7.35 -11.58
C SER A 285 -16.20 -6.53 -12.84
N SER A 286 -14.98 -6.02 -13.08
CA SER A 286 -14.63 -5.42 -14.37
C SER A 286 -14.64 -6.47 -15.48
N GLU A 287 -14.91 -6.05 -16.72
CA GLU A 287 -14.69 -6.88 -17.91
C GLU A 287 -13.20 -7.14 -18.15
N ASN A 288 -12.33 -6.23 -17.70
CA ASN A 288 -10.89 -6.43 -17.73
C ASN A 288 -10.44 -7.12 -16.43
N PRO A 289 -9.93 -8.37 -16.50
CA PRO A 289 -9.54 -9.13 -15.32
C PRO A 289 -8.39 -8.51 -14.53
N ARG A 290 -7.68 -7.54 -15.12
CA ARG A 290 -6.60 -6.79 -14.47
C ARG A 290 -7.10 -5.64 -13.62
N GLU A 291 -8.36 -5.23 -13.77
CA GLU A 291 -8.96 -4.15 -12.97
C GLU A 291 -9.65 -4.68 -11.70
N HIS A 292 -9.11 -5.76 -11.15
CA HIS A 292 -9.42 -6.31 -9.84
C HIS A 292 -8.21 -7.11 -9.34
N ALA A 293 -7.81 -6.95 -8.09
CA ALA A 293 -6.65 -7.65 -7.50
C ALA A 293 -6.92 -9.12 -7.13
#